data_AF-A0A6P1VMP1-F1
#
_entry.id   AF-A0A6P1VMP1-F1
#
_cell.length_a   1.000
_cell.length_b   1.000
_cell.length_c   1.000
_cell.angle_alpha   90.00
_cell.angle_beta   90.00
_cell.angle_gamma   90.00
#
_symmetry.space_group_name_H-M   'P 1'
#
loop_
_entity.id
_entity.type
_entity.pdbx_description
1 polymer ?
#
loop_
_entity_poly.entity_id
_entity_poly.type
_entity_poly.pdbx_seq_one_letter_code
_entity_poly.pdbx_strand_id
1 'polypeptide(L)'
;MKTSALVNQEPVLDTAKSDYIVAHWLEAITKLHAYYHQLITCISQRALEPELSIGKTTYRGQCPMSQLTKLTRSMETELAKLSQDIDQVDRLQASATKKICAKLVSHTLRLTQLNEQAQTRLDLIKRSAS
;
A
#
# COMPACT_ATOMS: atom_id res chain seq x y z
N MET A 1 -24.93 31.14 -44.22
CA MET A 1 -24.90 30.52 -42.88
C MET A 1 -24.54 29.05 -43.05
N LYS A 2 -23.35 28.61 -42.61
CA LYS A 2 -22.95 27.20 -42.59
C LYS A 2 -22.58 26.84 -41.14
N THR A 3 -23.40 26.01 -40.52
CA THR A 3 -23.18 25.42 -39.21
C THR A 3 -22.38 24.13 -39.39
N SER A 4 -21.09 24.16 -39.06
CA SER A 4 -20.26 22.94 -38.99
C SER A 4 -20.30 22.41 -37.56
N ALA A 5 -20.72 21.14 -37.44
CA ALA A 5 -20.86 20.41 -36.20
C ALA A 5 -19.52 20.24 -35.48
N LEU A 6 -19.49 20.52 -34.18
CA LEU A 6 -18.41 20.12 -33.28
C LEU A 6 -18.38 18.59 -33.20
N VAL A 7 -17.31 18.00 -33.71
CA VAL A 7 -16.92 16.63 -33.45
C VAL A 7 -16.58 16.51 -31.97
N ASN A 8 -17.43 15.83 -31.20
CA ASN A 8 -17.10 15.36 -29.87
C ASN A 8 -16.08 14.23 -30.00
N GLN A 9 -14.79 14.56 -29.93
CA GLN A 9 -13.75 13.56 -29.71
C GLN A 9 -13.86 13.07 -28.26
N GLU A 10 -14.36 11.85 -28.08
CA GLU A 10 -14.10 11.09 -26.86
C GLU A 10 -12.58 10.96 -26.66
N PRO A 11 -12.07 11.17 -25.44
CA PRO A 11 -10.65 10.99 -25.17
C PRO A 11 -10.33 9.50 -25.30
N VAL A 12 -9.62 9.13 -26.38
CA VAL A 12 -9.03 7.80 -26.55
C VAL A 12 -8.03 7.59 -25.40
N LEU A 13 -8.47 6.88 -24.37
CA LEU A 13 -7.62 6.44 -23.27
C LEU A 13 -6.65 5.40 -23.82
N ASP A 14 -5.35 5.72 -23.78
CA ASP A 14 -4.25 4.84 -24.18
C ASP A 14 -4.26 3.57 -23.33
N THR A 15 -4.79 2.49 -23.92
CA THR A 15 -5.15 1.25 -23.23
C THR A 15 -3.91 0.52 -22.69
N ALA A 16 -2.77 0.65 -23.38
CA ALA A 16 -1.50 0.09 -22.93
C ALA A 16 -1.00 0.75 -21.63
N LYS A 17 -1.28 2.06 -21.47
CA LYS A 17 -0.91 2.80 -20.26
C LYS A 17 -1.81 2.44 -19.08
N SER A 18 -3.11 2.22 -19.31
CA SER A 18 -4.01 1.76 -18.24
C SER A 18 -3.65 0.37 -17.73
N ASP A 19 -3.33 -0.56 -18.63
CA ASP A 19 -2.97 -1.94 -18.25
C ASP A 19 -1.68 -1.98 -17.43
N TYR A 20 -0.68 -1.19 -17.83
CA TYR A 20 0.56 -1.04 -17.07
C TYR A 20 0.31 -0.52 -15.64
N ILE A 21 -0.56 0.49 -15.50
CA ILE A 21 -0.90 1.09 -14.20
C ILE A 21 -1.61 0.06 -13.32
N VAL A 22 -2.58 -0.67 -13.86
CA VAL A 22 -3.32 -1.71 -13.13
C VAL A 22 -2.38 -2.84 -12.69
N ALA A 23 -1.47 -3.29 -13.54
CA ALA A 23 -0.50 -4.31 -13.21
C ALA A 23 0.44 -3.88 -12.07
N HIS A 24 1.00 -2.67 -12.15
CA HIS A 24 1.86 -2.11 -11.08
C HIS A 24 1.11 -1.97 -9.76
N TRP A 25 -0.15 -1.54 -9.81
CA TRP A 25 -0.99 -1.41 -8.64
C TRP A 25 -1.27 -2.78 -7.99
N LEU A 26 -1.62 -3.78 -8.79
CA LEU A 26 -1.86 -5.14 -8.31
C LEU A 26 -0.60 -5.76 -7.70
N GLU A 27 0.56 -5.51 -8.30
CA GLU A 27 1.85 -5.93 -7.77
C GLU A 27 2.13 -5.28 -6.41
N ALA A 28 1.92 -3.97 -6.28
CA ALA A 28 2.12 -3.24 -5.04
C ALA A 28 1.22 -3.77 -3.91
N ILE A 29 -0.05 -4.08 -4.21
CA ILE A 29 -0.98 -4.65 -3.22
C ILE A 29 -0.58 -6.07 -2.82
N THR A 30 -0.18 -6.90 -3.78
CA THR A 30 0.23 -8.27 -3.52
C THR A 30 1.47 -8.31 -2.61
N LYS A 31 2.47 -7.47 -2.91
CA LYS A 31 3.66 -7.27 -2.06
C LYS A 31 3.28 -6.81 -0.67
N LEU A 32 2.35 -5.84 -0.58
CA LEU A 32 1.90 -5.31 0.70
C LEU A 32 1.23 -6.37 1.56
N HIS A 33 0.33 -7.16 0.98
CA HIS A 33 -0.31 -8.27 1.67
C HIS A 33 0.72 -9.29 2.18
N ALA A 34 1.66 -9.71 1.33
CA ALA A 34 2.70 -10.67 1.71
C ALA A 34 3.59 -10.15 2.85
N TYR A 35 4.02 -8.89 2.79
CA TYR A 35 4.86 -8.28 3.81
C TYR A 35 4.11 -8.02 5.11
N TYR A 36 2.86 -7.55 5.02
CA TYR A 36 1.99 -7.35 6.17
C TYR A 36 1.82 -8.66 6.96
N HIS A 37 1.48 -9.76 6.27
CA HIS A 37 1.34 -11.07 6.90
C HIS A 37 2.63 -11.54 7.57
N GLN A 38 3.78 -11.42 6.89
CA GLN A 38 5.07 -11.77 7.49
C GLN A 38 5.37 -10.96 8.74
N LEU A 39 5.10 -9.65 8.72
CA LEU A 39 5.30 -8.77 9.88
C LEU A 39 4.36 -9.13 11.03
N ILE A 40 3.08 -9.40 10.77
CA ILE A 40 2.13 -9.81 11.80
C ILE A 40 2.54 -11.14 12.41
N THR A 41 2.87 -12.16 11.60
CA THR A 41 3.41 -13.44 12.12
C THR A 41 4.65 -13.20 12.98
N CYS A 42 5.53 -12.28 12.57
CA CYS A 42 6.70 -11.93 13.36
C CYS A 42 6.34 -11.30 14.71
N ILE A 43 5.37 -10.40 14.74
CA ILE A 43 4.93 -9.76 15.98
C ILE A 43 4.25 -10.79 16.89
N SER A 44 3.38 -11.64 16.35
CA SER A 44 2.56 -12.60 17.10
C SER A 44 3.35 -13.76 17.70
N GLN A 45 4.41 -14.25 17.03
CA GLN A 45 5.27 -15.32 17.56
C GLN A 45 5.89 -14.99 18.92
N ARG A 46 5.99 -13.71 19.30
CA ARG A 46 6.49 -13.29 20.63
C ARG A 46 5.44 -13.39 21.74
N ALA A 47 4.14 -13.39 21.42
CA ALA A 47 3.09 -13.54 22.44
C ALA A 47 3.12 -14.92 23.14
N LEU A 48 3.90 -15.86 22.61
CA LEU A 48 4.10 -17.22 23.14
C LEU A 48 5.39 -17.38 23.97
N GLU A 49 6.30 -16.40 23.95
CA GLU A 49 7.55 -16.43 24.73
C GLU A 49 7.34 -15.68 26.06
N PRO A 50 7.56 -16.31 27.23
CA PRO A 50 7.30 -15.69 28.53
C PRO A 50 8.11 -14.41 28.74
N GLU A 51 7.42 -13.31 29.05
CA GLU A 51 8.01 -12.00 29.31
C GLU A 51 8.90 -12.00 30.57
N LEU A 52 10.22 -11.97 30.38
CA LEU A 52 11.20 -11.77 31.45
C LEU A 52 11.80 -10.36 31.49
N SER A 53 11.25 -9.38 30.75
CA SER A 53 11.90 -8.05 30.67
C SER A 53 10.91 -6.88 30.69
N ILE A 54 10.44 -6.53 31.88
CA ILE A 54 9.78 -5.24 32.15
C ILE A 54 10.82 -4.14 31.95
N GLY A 55 10.67 -3.32 30.91
CA GLY A 55 11.39 -2.06 30.74
C GLY A 55 12.49 -1.97 29.66
N LYS A 56 12.76 -3.03 28.89
CA LYS A 56 13.69 -2.94 27.73
C LYS A 56 12.93 -2.79 26.41
N THR A 57 13.40 -1.91 25.54
CA THR A 57 12.93 -1.86 24.14
C THR A 57 13.05 -3.24 23.54
N THR A 58 11.93 -3.80 23.08
CA THR A 58 11.86 -5.18 22.64
C THR A 58 12.24 -5.23 21.16
N TYR A 59 13.20 -6.09 20.83
CA TYR A 59 13.71 -6.24 19.47
C TYR A 59 13.34 -7.61 18.90
N ARG A 60 13.15 -7.66 17.58
CA ARG A 60 13.17 -8.89 16.81
C ARG A 60 14.31 -8.79 15.81
N GLY A 61 15.35 -9.60 16.01
CA GLY A 61 16.63 -9.40 15.34
C GLY A 61 17.17 -7.99 15.64
N GLN A 62 17.46 -7.22 14.59
CA GLN A 62 17.91 -5.83 14.68
C GLN A 62 16.78 -4.78 14.66
N CYS A 63 15.51 -5.19 14.59
CA CYS A 63 14.39 -4.25 14.49
C CYS A 63 13.66 -4.08 15.82
N PRO A 64 13.47 -2.83 16.31
CA PRO A 64 12.58 -2.58 17.44
C PRO A 64 11.15 -2.97 17.09
N MET A 65 10.48 -3.71 17.97
CA MET A 65 9.09 -4.15 17.79
C MET A 65 8.14 -2.96 17.63
N SER A 66 8.38 -1.85 18.35
CA SER A 66 7.58 -0.62 18.21
C SER A 66 7.59 -0.08 16.79
N GLN A 67 8.70 -0.24 16.04
CA GLN A 67 8.77 0.16 14.65
C GLN A 67 8.01 -0.81 13.73
N LEU A 68 8.04 -2.12 14.04
CA LEU A 68 7.27 -3.12 13.29
C LEU A 68 5.77 -2.89 13.46
N THR A 69 5.31 -2.68 14.70
CA THR A 69 3.90 -2.37 14.99
C THR A 69 3.46 -1.04 14.36
N LYS A 70 4.31 -0.01 14.38
CA LYS A 70 4.01 1.26 13.71
C LYS A 70 3.90 1.09 12.19
N LEU A 71 4.75 0.25 11.60
CA LEU A 71 4.72 -0.03 10.18
C LEU A 71 3.45 -0.79 9.79
N THR A 72 3.10 -1.86 10.50
CA THR A 72 1.88 -2.64 10.19
C THR A 72 0.63 -1.77 10.29
N ARG A 73 0.53 -0.93 11.33
CA ARG A 73 -0.58 0.04 11.46
C ARG A 73 -0.62 1.04 10.30
N SER A 74 0.55 1.47 9.81
CA SER A 74 0.63 2.38 8.66
C SER A 74 0.15 1.70 7.37
N MET A 75 0.46 0.41 7.19
CA MET A 75 -0.02 -0.39 6.06
C MET A 75 -1.53 -0.56 6.10
N GLU A 76 -2.11 -0.91 7.25
CA GLU A 76 -3.56 -1.02 7.45
C GLU A 76 -4.28 0.31 7.18
N THR A 77 -3.74 1.41 7.71
CA THR A 77 -4.32 2.74 7.55
C THR A 77 -4.35 3.16 6.08
N GLU A 78 -3.28 2.88 5.34
CA GLU A 78 -3.21 3.22 3.92
C GLU A 78 -4.20 2.39 3.08
N LEU A 79 -4.32 1.10 3.38
CA LEU A 79 -5.32 0.23 2.74
C LEU A 79 -6.75 0.70 3.01
N ALA A 80 -7.07 1.07 4.25
CA ALA A 80 -8.39 1.56 4.60
C ALA A 80 -8.75 2.84 3.83
N LYS A 81 -7.80 3.77 3.71
CA LYS A 81 -7.98 5.00 2.91
C LYS A 81 -8.17 4.69 1.43
N LEU A 82 -7.34 3.81 0.88
CA LEU A 82 -7.44 3.40 -0.52
C LEU A 82 -8.80 2.76 -0.81
N SER A 83 -9.26 1.84 0.04
CA SER A 83 -10.58 1.21 -0.09
C SER A 83 -11.69 2.26 -0.09
N GLN A 84 -11.65 3.18 0.87
CA GLN A 84 -12.64 4.26 0.97
C GLN A 84 -12.63 5.17 -0.27
N ASP A 85 -11.46 5.46 -0.83
CA ASP A 85 -11.34 6.30 -2.03
C ASP A 85 -11.73 5.56 -3.31
N ILE A 86 -11.58 4.22 -3.36
CA ILE A 86 -12.09 3.35 -4.44
C ILE A 86 -13.62 3.26 -4.39
N ASP A 87 -14.21 3.08 -3.21
CA ASP A 87 -15.68 3.00 -3.03
C ASP A 87 -16.40 4.31 -3.42
N GLN A 88 -15.67 5.43 -3.40
CA GLN A 88 -16.17 6.72 -3.86
C GLN A 88 -16.17 6.85 -5.39
N VAL A 89 -15.39 6.04 -6.11
CA VAL A 89 -15.27 6.11 -7.58
C VAL A 89 -16.58 5.77 -8.26
N ASP A 90 -17.27 4.73 -7.77
CA ASP A 90 -18.56 4.30 -8.30
C ASP A 90 -19.67 5.34 -8.11
N ARG A 91 -19.45 6.33 -7.22
CA ARG A 91 -20.45 7.34 -6.83
C ARG A 91 -20.28 8.68 -7.53
N LEU A 92 -19.21 8.89 -8.31
CA LEU A 92 -18.83 10.22 -8.80
C LEU A 92 -18.88 10.35 -10.33
N GLN A 93 -19.35 11.51 -10.82
CA GLN A 93 -19.40 11.85 -12.25
C GLN A 93 -18.00 12.02 -12.87
N ALA A 94 -17.91 11.94 -14.20
CA ALA A 94 -16.67 12.00 -15.00
C ALA A 94 -15.71 13.18 -14.69
N SER A 95 -16.22 14.29 -14.14
CA SER A 95 -15.40 15.44 -13.73
C SER A 95 -14.55 15.18 -12.47
N ALA A 96 -14.91 14.19 -11.65
CA ALA A 96 -14.17 13.77 -10.47
C ALA A 96 -13.08 12.73 -10.77
N THR A 97 -13.14 12.07 -11.93
CA THR A 97 -12.24 10.96 -12.32
C THR A 97 -10.76 11.37 -12.26
N LYS A 98 -10.40 12.58 -12.70
CA LYS A 98 -9.00 13.06 -12.62
C LYS A 98 -8.49 13.17 -11.18
N LYS A 99 -9.32 13.65 -10.25
CA LYS A 99 -8.94 13.77 -8.83
C LYS A 99 -8.78 12.39 -8.18
N ILE A 100 -9.65 11.46 -8.54
CA ILE A 100 -9.58 10.06 -8.11
C ILE A 100 -8.31 9.39 -8.64
N CYS A 101 -7.99 9.52 -9.93
CA CYS A 101 -6.77 8.94 -10.49
C CYS A 101 -5.52 9.48 -9.79
N ALA A 102 -5.47 10.78 -9.49
CA ALA A 102 -4.35 11.37 -8.74
C ALA A 102 -4.23 10.81 -7.31
N LYS A 103 -5.36 10.57 -6.63
CA LYS A 103 -5.39 9.89 -5.32
C LYS A 103 -4.89 8.45 -5.41
N LEU A 104 -5.36 7.68 -6.39
CA LEU A 104 -4.92 6.30 -6.61
C LEU A 104 -3.41 6.22 -6.87
N VAL A 105 -2.86 7.11 -7.69
CA VAL A 105 -1.40 7.21 -7.91
C VAL A 105 -0.68 7.49 -6.60
N SER A 106 -1.20 8.42 -5.79
CA SER A 106 -0.61 8.77 -4.49
C SER A 106 -0.63 7.58 -3.51
N HIS A 107 -1.75 6.86 -3.43
CA HIS A 107 -1.85 5.64 -2.64
C HIS A 107 -0.86 4.57 -3.12
N THR A 108 -0.76 4.36 -4.43
CA THR A 108 0.17 3.37 -5.02
C THR A 108 1.62 3.67 -4.65
N LEU A 109 2.02 4.95 -4.73
CA LEU A 109 3.34 5.39 -4.32
C LEU A 109 3.57 5.13 -2.83
N ARG A 110 2.57 5.43 -2.00
CA ARG A 110 2.66 5.21 -0.55
C ARG A 110 2.76 3.73 -0.19
N LEU A 111 1.96 2.86 -0.82
CA LEU A 111 2.05 1.41 -0.64
C LEU A 111 3.43 0.89 -1.03
N THR A 112 4.00 1.40 -2.13
CA THR A 112 5.36 1.04 -2.57
C THR A 112 6.41 1.39 -1.51
N GLN A 113 6.37 2.60 -0.95
CA GLN A 113 7.27 3.01 0.13
C GLN A 113 7.10 2.14 1.39
N LEU A 114 5.86 1.78 1.72
CA LEU A 114 5.58 0.91 2.87
C LEU A 114 6.11 -0.52 2.62
N ASN A 115 6.03 -1.01 1.39
CA ASN A 115 6.59 -2.30 0.99
C ASN A 115 8.11 -2.34 1.11
N GLU A 116 8.82 -1.33 0.60
CA GLU A 116 10.28 -1.22 0.73
C GLU A 116 10.71 -1.19 2.21
N GLN A 117 9.96 -0.43 3.01
CA GLN A 117 10.14 -0.35 4.46
C GLN A 117 9.90 -1.67 5.17
N ALA A 118 8.94 -2.48 4.72
CA ALA A 118 8.64 -3.79 5.28
C ALA A 118 9.71 -4.80 4.89
N GLN A 119 10.10 -4.82 3.62
CA GLN A 119 11.16 -5.67 3.11
C GLN A 119 12.47 -5.46 3.87
N THR A 120 12.91 -4.19 3.99
CA THR A 120 14.15 -3.85 4.71
C THR A 120 14.13 -4.39 6.15
N ARG A 121 13.00 -4.25 6.84
CA ARG A 121 12.87 -4.73 8.22
C ARG A 121 12.83 -6.25 8.32
N LEU A 122 12.15 -6.92 7.39
CA LEU A 122 12.14 -8.38 7.31
C LEU A 122 13.54 -8.93 7.02
N ASP A 123 14.33 -8.28 6.17
CA ASP A 123 15.71 -8.67 5.89
C ASP A 123 16.61 -8.51 7.11
N LEU A 124 16.46 -7.42 7.87
CA LEU A 124 17.18 -7.23 9.14
C LEU A 124 16.81 -8.29 10.20
N ILE A 125 15.53 -8.69 10.25
CA ILE A 125 15.08 -9.78 11.12
C ILE A 125 15.75 -11.10 10.70
N LYS A 126 15.69 -11.44 9.41
CA LYS A 126 16.24 -12.70 8.87
C LYS A 126 17.76 -12.82 9.07
N ARG A 127 18.51 -11.76 8.78
CA ARG A 127 19.97 -11.72 8.96
C ARG A 127 20.43 -11.88 10.40
N SER A 128 19.55 -11.60 11.37
CA SER A 128 19.85 -11.75 12.80
C SER A 128 19.52 -13.14 13.33
N ALA A 129 18.91 -14.01 12.52
CA ALA A 129 18.55 -15.39 12.87
C ALA A 129 19.50 -16.43 12.23
N SER A 130 20.51 -15.98 11.48
CA SER A 130 21.61 -16.78 10.92
C SER A 130 22.86 -16.65 11.79
#